data_AF-A0A7H4M5M5-F1
#
_entry.id   AF-A0A7H4M5M5-F1
#
_cell.length_a   1.000
_cell.length_b   1.000
_cell.length_c   1.000
_cell.angle_alpha   90.00
_cell.angle_beta   90.00
_cell.angle_gamma   90.00
#
_symmetry.space_group_name_H-M   'P 1'
#
loop_
_entity.id
_entity.type
_entity.pdbx_description
1 polymer ?
#
loop_
_entity_poly.entity_id
_entity_poly.type
_entity_poly.pdbx_seq_one_letter_code
_entity_poly.pdbx_strand_id
1 'polypeptide(L)' 'MLYEAEEFARLVEANEVAHPGLEVSRITAKLLSEIRRQTGVVFPADSQPVA' A
#
# COMPACT_ATOMS: atom_id res chain seq x y z
N MET A 1 -16.55 -6.49 -3.53
CA MET A 1 -15.43 -6.83 -2.63
C MET A 1 -15.66 -8.20 -1.98
N LEU A 2 -16.00 -9.24 -2.77
CA LEU A 2 -16.24 -10.57 -2.21
C LEU A 2 -14.90 -11.28 -1.97
N TYR A 3 -14.11 -11.43 -3.03
CA TYR A 3 -12.83 -12.14 -3.00
C TYR A 3 -11.80 -11.47 -2.09
N GLU A 4 -11.77 -10.14 -2.03
CA GLU A 4 -10.86 -9.41 -1.14
C GLU A 4 -11.22 -9.63 0.33
N ALA A 5 -12.52 -9.74 0.64
CA ALA A 5 -12.98 -9.99 2.00
C ALA A 5 -12.72 -11.44 2.43
N GLU A 6 -12.90 -12.41 1.52
CA GLU A 6 -12.60 -13.82 1.77
C GLU A 6 -11.09 -14.03 2.02
N GLU A 7 -10.21 -13.45 1.21
CA GLU A 7 -8.76 -13.57 1.43
C GLU A 7 -8.31 -12.85 2.69
N PHE A 8 -8.89 -11.69 3.01
CA PHE A 8 -8.62 -10.99 4.26
C PHE A 8 -9.01 -11.84 5.48
N ALA A 9 -10.21 -12.45 5.47
CA ALA A 9 -10.65 -13.33 6.54
C ALA A 9 -9.70 -14.52 6.73
N ARG A 10 -9.28 -15.16 5.63
CA ARG A 10 -8.31 -16.26 5.65
C ARG A 10 -6.98 -15.86 6.30
N LEU A 11 -6.43 -14.70 5.92
CA LEU A 11 -5.18 -14.18 6.48
C LEU A 11 -5.29 -13.89 7.98
N VAL A 12 -6.41 -13.32 8.42
CA VAL A 12 -6.67 -13.02 9.85
C VAL A 12 -6.80 -14.31 10.65
N GLU A 13 -7.56 -15.28 10.17
CA GLU A 13 -7.73 -16.59 10.83
C GLU A 13 -6.41 -17.34 10.96
N ALA A 14 -5.54 -17.24 9.95
CA ALA A 14 -4.21 -17.83 9.97
C ALA A 14 -3.16 -17.00 10.74
N ASN A 15 -3.52 -15.80 11.21
CA ASN A 15 -2.58 -14.80 11.75
C ASN A 15 -1.38 -14.53 10.82
N GLU A 16 -1.63 -14.57 9.50
CA GLU A 16 -0.61 -14.46 8.46
C GLU A 16 -0.40 -12.99 8.07
N VAL A 17 0.53 -12.33 8.75
CA VAL A 17 0.87 -10.93 8.47
C VAL A 17 1.84 -10.81 7.28
N ALA A 18 2.75 -11.77 7.11
CA ALA A 18 3.73 -11.74 6.04
C ALA A 18 3.16 -12.39 4.77
N HIS A 19 2.45 -11.60 3.96
CA HIS A 19 1.82 -12.06 2.72
C HIS A 19 2.24 -11.20 1.51
N PRO A 20 2.15 -11.70 0.26
CA PRO A 20 2.63 -11.00 -0.94
C PRO A 20 2.01 -9.61 -1.17
N GLY A 21 0.80 -9.38 -0.66
CA GLY A 21 0.12 -8.09 -0.76
C GLY A 21 0.89 -6.92 -0.14
N LEU A 22 1.74 -7.18 0.86
CA LEU A 22 2.59 -6.14 1.46
C LEU A 22 3.67 -5.64 0.50
N GLU A 23 4.31 -6.54 -0.24
CA GLU A 23 5.34 -6.18 -1.22
C GLU A 23 4.73 -5.37 -2.38
N VAL A 24 3.61 -5.86 -2.92
CA VAL A 24 2.85 -5.16 -3.97
C VAL A 24 2.45 -3.76 -3.51
N SER A 25 1.97 -3.62 -2.27
CA SER A 25 1.57 -2.33 -1.71
C SER A 25 2.75 -1.35 -1.61
N ARG A 26 3.92 -1.81 -1.13
CA ARG A 26 5.13 -0.97 -1.03
C ARG A 26 5.63 -0.52 -2.41
N ILE A 27 5.69 -1.43 -3.38
CA ILE A 27 6.11 -1.12 -4.75
C ILE A 27 5.15 -0.11 -5.38
N THR A 28 3.84 -0.36 -5.26
CA THR A 28 2.79 0.51 -5.80
C THR A 28 2.86 1.89 -5.17
N ALA A 29 3.00 1.98 -3.84
CA ALA A 29 3.14 3.25 -3.14
C ALA A 29 4.36 4.06 -3.63
N LYS A 30 5.52 3.40 -3.76
CA LYS A 30 6.74 4.05 -4.27
C LYS A 30 6.55 4.56 -5.71
N LEU A 31 5.97 3.73 -6.58
CA LEU A 31 5.72 4.09 -7.98
C LEU A 31 4.72 5.26 -8.09
N LEU A 32 3.63 5.24 -7.32
CA LEU A 32 2.64 6.32 -7.33
C LEU A 32 3.23 7.63 -6.81
N SER A 33 4.05 7.60 -5.76
CA SER A 33 4.77 8.78 -5.27
C SER A 33 5.74 9.34 -6.32
N GLU A 34 6.42 8.47 -7.07
CA GLU A 34 7.28 8.87 -8.18
C GLU A 34 6.49 9.58 -9.29
N ILE A 35 5.41 8.97 -9.77
CA ILE A 35 4.56 9.52 -10.82
C ILE A 35 4.01 10.90 -10.41
N ARG A 36 3.55 11.03 -9.17
CA ARG A 36 3.04 12.30 -8.64
C ARG A 36 4.13 13.38 -8.62
N ARG A 37 5.34 13.06 -8.17
CA ARG A 37 6.48 13.99 -8.21
C ARG A 37 6.81 14.44 -9.62
N GLN A 38 6.79 13.51 -10.59
CA GLN A 38 7.09 13.81 -12.01
C GLN A 38 6.01 14.67 -12.68
N THR A 39 4.75 14.51 -12.27
CA THR A 39 3.60 15.24 -12.84
C THR A 39 3.24 16.52 -12.09
N GLY A 40 3.95 16.84 -11.00
CA GLY A 40 3.72 18.05 -10.19
C GLY A 40 2.54 17.95 -9.23
N VAL A 41 2.02 16.75 -8.96
CA VAL A 41 0.95 16.52 -7.97
C VAL A 41 1.56 16.40 -6.58
N VAL A 42 1.29 17.37 -5.71
CA VAL A 42 1.86 17.44 -4.35
C VAL A 42 0.75 17.37 -3.29
N PHE A 43 0.93 16.52 -2.28
CA PHE A 43 0.07 16.49 -1.09
C PHE A 43 0.82 17.01 0.14
N PRO A 44 0.12 17.53 1.16
CA PRO A 44 0.76 18.01 2.39
C PRO A 44 1.65 16.98 3.09
N ALA A 45 1.36 15.69 2.95
CA ALA A 45 2.16 14.62 3.54
C ALA A 45 3.55 14.45 2.91
N ASP A 46 3.78 14.96 1.69
CA ASP A 46 5.07 14.80 0.99
C ASP A 46 6.19 15.65 1.61
N SER A 47 5.83 16.70 2.35
CA SER A 47 6.78 17.59 3.04
C SER A 47 6.91 17.27 4.53
N GLN A 48 6.16 16.29 5.04
CA GLN A 48 6.28 15.87 6.43
C GLN A 48 7.47 14.93 6.60
N PRO A 49 8.24 15.04 7.71
CA PRO A 49 9.27 14.06 8.03
C PRO A 49 8.62 12.67 8.21
N VAL A 50 9.30 11.64 7.70
CA VAL A 50 8.88 10.26 7.92
C VAL A 50 9.01 9.95 9.41
N ALA A 51 7.92 9.49 10.03
CA ALA A 51 7.85 9.10 11.43
C ALA A 51 8.67 7.83 11.73
#